data_AF-A0A972X960-F1
#
_entry.id   AF-A0A972X960-F1
#
_cell.length_a   1.000
_cell.length_b   1.000
_cell.length_c   1.000
_cell.angle_alpha   90.00
_cell.angle_beta   90.00
_cell.angle_gamma   90.00
#
_symmetry.space_group_name_H-M   'P 1'
#
loop_
_entity.id
_entity.type
_entity.pdbx_description
1 polymer ?
#
loop_
_entity_poly.entity_id
_entity_poly.type
_entity_poly.pdbx_seq_one_letter_code
_entity_poly.pdbx_strand_id
1 'polypeptide(L)'
;MSAFPPKTDIPFSSGRFPQPIASVSGKPTTDASPQSATKRFELEPGETAVASCRFDLNANLHFTDGSILLTDRRVVADPPASADGEAASDSEPRSWRLDPTTTIDVRLRSAVGRIELSQHGRVVARWLFTPARAKGVHSLEDAFDARIHGQSSSRAAASKAANEDQPPVAATALADDEPAIAEGMAASWRALARVLAFARPHARMAIVGIFLTLASTIAALIPPYLTMPLVDSVLIPRQAGQPVPFSHVWWYLAGLAAAAVAAWLLSWARSWTLAWVSERIAADLRVKTYAHMQMLSLDFFSGKRTGDLMTRVGDDTERINNFLSVNLLEFASNVMLVLLTAAVLIWINPWLAVVTLAPFPLVVWLVYSVRFRLRRGFSRASVAWADMTSVLADTIPGIRVVKAFAQESREVDRFLSANDQVLEANDRVNVVWAFFGPLVSLFSEIGLLVVWAAGAWMVFTGSVTVGMLSA
;
A
#
# COMPACT_ATOMS: atom_id res chain seq x y z
N MET A 1 11.98 9.73 4.91
CA MET A 1 12.01 11.17 4.56
C MET A 1 12.06 11.28 3.05
N SER A 2 10.98 11.71 2.40
CA SER A 2 10.97 12.15 1.00
C SER A 2 10.03 13.35 0.94
N ALA A 3 10.63 14.53 0.94
CA ALA A 3 9.93 15.80 0.86
C ALA A 3 9.31 15.94 -0.54
N PHE A 4 8.01 16.19 -0.59
CA PHE A 4 7.36 16.77 -1.77
C PHE A 4 7.94 18.16 -2.02
N PRO A 5 8.31 18.54 -3.25
CA PRO A 5 8.75 19.89 -3.54
C PRO A 5 7.56 20.89 -3.40
N PRO A 6 7.84 22.15 -3.04
CA PRO A 6 6.80 23.18 -2.89
C PRO A 6 6.19 23.55 -4.26
N LYS A 7 4.89 23.86 -4.23
CA LYS A 7 4.09 24.37 -5.34
C LYS A 7 4.81 25.52 -6.04
N THR A 8 5.06 25.39 -7.34
CA THR A 8 5.29 26.52 -8.24
C THR A 8 3.94 26.97 -8.80
N ASP A 9 3.51 28.16 -8.39
CA ASP A 9 2.31 28.82 -8.91
C ASP A 9 2.49 29.14 -10.40
N ILE A 10 1.69 28.52 -11.26
CA ILE A 10 1.53 28.93 -12.66
C ILE A 10 0.21 29.71 -12.73
N PRO A 11 0.20 30.98 -13.15
CA PRO A 11 -1.02 31.77 -13.20
C PRO A 11 -1.86 31.35 -14.41
N PHE A 12 -2.94 30.61 -14.18
CA PHE A 12 -3.98 30.43 -15.19
C PHE A 12 -4.85 31.69 -15.26
N SER A 13 -4.68 32.41 -16.37
CA SER A 13 -5.52 33.52 -16.83
C SER A 13 -7.01 33.16 -16.81
N SER A 14 -7.80 34.04 -16.20
CA SER A 14 -9.25 33.98 -16.10
C SER A 14 -9.93 34.22 -17.46
N GLY A 15 -10.18 33.15 -18.21
CA GLY A 15 -11.12 33.15 -19.33
C GLY A 15 -12.53 32.79 -18.87
N ARG A 16 -13.49 33.71 -19.06
CA ARG A 16 -14.92 33.49 -18.78
C ARG A 16 -15.45 32.24 -19.50
N PHE A 17 -15.90 31.24 -18.73
CA PHE A 17 -16.77 30.18 -19.24
C PHE A 17 -18.25 30.64 -19.19
N PRO A 18 -19.08 30.31 -20.19
CA PRO A 18 -20.52 30.56 -20.12
C PRO A 18 -21.19 29.64 -19.09
N GLN A 19 -22.23 30.15 -18.42
CA GLN A 19 -23.07 29.42 -17.46
C GLN A 19 -23.71 28.17 -18.10
N PRO A 20 -23.93 27.08 -17.35
CA PRO A 20 -24.55 25.87 -17.88
C PRO A 20 -26.04 26.09 -18.17
N ILE A 21 -26.47 25.70 -19.36
CA ILE A 21 -27.88 25.48 -19.72
C ILE A 21 -28.36 24.23 -18.96
N ALA A 22 -29.55 24.32 -18.38
CA ALA A 22 -30.21 23.30 -17.58
C ALA A 22 -30.08 21.89 -18.19
N SER A 23 -29.46 20.98 -17.44
CA SER A 23 -29.31 19.58 -17.81
C SER A 23 -30.61 18.81 -17.55
N VAL A 24 -31.10 18.15 -18.60
CA VAL A 24 -32.10 17.08 -18.51
C VAL A 24 -31.48 15.94 -17.70
N SER A 25 -32.08 15.67 -16.54
CA SER A 25 -31.68 14.64 -15.59
C SER A 25 -31.76 13.24 -16.21
N GLY A 26 -30.63 12.53 -16.23
CA GLY A 26 -30.54 11.12 -16.54
C GLY A 26 -29.32 10.51 -15.83
N LYS A 27 -29.49 10.07 -14.58
CA LYS A 27 -28.45 9.34 -13.83
C LYS A 27 -28.05 8.06 -14.58
N PRO A 28 -26.76 7.66 -14.59
CA PRO A 28 -26.38 6.33 -15.02
C PRO A 28 -26.95 5.33 -14.01
N THR A 29 -27.80 4.42 -14.49
CA THR A 29 -28.47 3.42 -13.67
C THR A 29 -27.47 2.34 -13.24
N THR A 30 -27.36 2.19 -11.93
CA THR A 30 -26.67 1.12 -11.20
C THR A 30 -27.09 -0.24 -11.74
N ASP A 31 -26.15 -1.19 -11.83
CA ASP A 31 -26.46 -2.56 -12.27
C ASP A 31 -27.67 -3.11 -11.49
N ALA A 32 -28.66 -3.55 -12.26
CA ALA A 32 -29.99 -3.90 -11.79
C ALA A 32 -29.97 -5.18 -10.95
N SER A 33 -30.54 -5.14 -9.75
CA SER A 33 -30.89 -6.35 -8.97
C SER A 33 -31.88 -7.22 -9.76
N PRO A 34 -31.86 -8.57 -9.65
CA PRO A 34 -32.84 -9.45 -10.31
C PRO A 34 -34.31 -9.07 -10.02
N GLN A 35 -34.58 -8.41 -8.90
CA GLN A 35 -35.91 -7.87 -8.55
C GLN A 35 -36.33 -6.63 -9.38
N SER A 36 -35.37 -5.91 -9.96
CA SER A 36 -35.63 -4.76 -10.83
C SER A 36 -35.77 -5.16 -12.31
N ALA A 37 -35.16 -6.27 -12.71
CA ALA A 37 -35.31 -6.85 -14.05
C ALA A 37 -36.66 -7.58 -14.24
N THR A 38 -37.24 -8.12 -13.17
CA THR A 38 -38.57 -8.78 -13.16
C THR A 38 -39.74 -7.82 -13.41
N LYS A 39 -39.53 -6.50 -13.34
CA LYS A 39 -40.52 -5.51 -13.82
C LYS A 39 -40.54 -5.35 -15.34
N ARG A 40 -39.50 -5.82 -16.04
CA ARG A 40 -39.30 -5.64 -17.49
C ARG A 40 -39.65 -6.91 -18.29
N PHE A 41 -39.66 -8.08 -17.64
CA PHE A 41 -40.02 -9.36 -18.25
C PHE A 41 -41.11 -10.04 -17.40
N GLU A 42 -42.24 -10.41 -18.01
CA GLU A 42 -43.30 -11.16 -17.33
C GLU A 42 -42.86 -12.61 -17.05
N LEU A 43 -42.87 -12.99 -15.76
CA LEU A 43 -42.56 -14.34 -15.30
C LEU A 43 -43.80 -15.24 -15.34
N GLU A 44 -43.61 -16.52 -15.67
CA GLU A 44 -44.67 -17.52 -15.57
C GLU A 44 -44.97 -17.87 -14.09
N PRO A 45 -46.19 -18.34 -13.75
CA PRO A 45 -46.52 -18.76 -12.38
C PRO A 45 -45.56 -19.84 -11.86
N GLY A 46 -44.83 -19.54 -10.78
CA GLY A 46 -43.84 -20.43 -10.18
C GLY A 46 -42.43 -20.36 -10.78
N GLU A 47 -42.17 -19.42 -11.69
CA GLU A 47 -40.84 -19.10 -12.22
C GLU A 47 -40.09 -18.16 -11.26
N THR A 48 -38.81 -18.42 -11.00
CA THR A 48 -37.96 -17.64 -10.09
C THR A 48 -36.80 -17.01 -10.84
N ALA A 49 -36.57 -15.71 -10.60
CA ALA A 49 -35.42 -14.99 -11.15
C ALA A 49 -34.14 -15.38 -10.40
N VAL A 50 -33.13 -15.83 -11.14
CA VAL A 50 -31.84 -16.29 -10.60
C VAL A 50 -30.80 -15.17 -10.68
N ALA A 51 -30.61 -14.59 -11.86
CA ALA A 51 -29.64 -13.52 -12.09
C ALA A 51 -30.10 -12.61 -13.23
N SER A 52 -29.61 -11.37 -13.25
CA SER A 52 -29.86 -10.44 -14.36
C SER A 52 -28.61 -9.63 -14.67
N CYS A 53 -28.37 -9.35 -15.94
CA CYS A 53 -27.34 -8.41 -16.36
C CYS A 53 -27.89 -7.43 -17.40
N ARG A 54 -27.18 -6.31 -17.59
CA ARG A 54 -27.45 -5.37 -18.67
C ARG A 54 -26.41 -5.47 -19.76
N PHE A 55 -26.85 -5.27 -20.99
CA PHE A 55 -25.99 -5.10 -22.16
C PHE A 55 -26.28 -3.73 -22.77
N ASP A 56 -25.23 -3.10 -23.28
CA ASP A 56 -25.28 -1.70 -23.69
C ASP A 56 -24.91 -1.46 -25.15
N LEU A 57 -24.75 -2.52 -25.96
CA LEU A 57 -24.48 -2.40 -27.39
C LEU A 57 -25.44 -3.23 -28.23
N ASN A 58 -25.94 -2.64 -29.32
CA ASN A 58 -26.72 -3.37 -30.34
C ASN A 58 -25.81 -3.95 -31.45
N ALA A 59 -26.41 -4.59 -32.45
CA ALA A 59 -25.71 -5.19 -33.60
C ALA A 59 -24.79 -4.22 -34.36
N ASN A 60 -25.18 -2.94 -34.40
CA ASN A 60 -24.45 -1.87 -35.09
C ASN A 60 -23.45 -1.15 -34.18
N LEU A 61 -23.15 -1.71 -32.98
CA LEU A 61 -22.29 -1.11 -31.96
C LEU A 61 -22.76 0.27 -31.46
N HIS A 62 -24.06 0.54 -31.56
CA HIS A 62 -24.67 1.71 -30.93
C HIS A 62 -25.10 1.40 -29.50
N PHE A 63 -25.01 2.41 -28.64
CA PHE A 63 -25.46 2.28 -27.26
C PHE A 63 -26.96 1.99 -27.19
N THR A 64 -27.32 0.97 -26.41
CA THR A 64 -28.71 0.59 -26.10
C THR A 64 -28.86 0.34 -24.60
N ASP A 65 -30.09 0.27 -24.09
CA ASP A 65 -30.34 -0.16 -22.71
C ASP A 65 -31.06 -1.51 -22.74
N GLY A 66 -30.29 -2.58 -22.95
CA GLY A 66 -30.79 -3.95 -23.02
C GLY A 66 -30.59 -4.72 -21.73
N SER A 67 -31.47 -5.66 -21.43
CA SER A 67 -31.39 -6.52 -20.24
C SER A 67 -31.49 -8.01 -20.59
N ILE A 68 -30.78 -8.85 -19.82
CA ILE A 68 -30.84 -10.31 -19.84
C ILE A 68 -31.27 -10.75 -18.45
N LEU A 69 -32.26 -11.64 -18.38
CA LEU A 69 -32.76 -12.27 -17.17
C LEU A 69 -32.60 -13.78 -17.28
N LEU A 70 -31.88 -14.37 -16.33
CA LEU A 70 -31.79 -15.81 -16.13
C LEU A 70 -32.83 -16.22 -15.08
N THR A 71 -33.71 -17.15 -15.44
CA THR A 71 -34.68 -17.75 -14.52
C THR A 71 -34.32 -19.21 -14.24
N ASP A 72 -35.14 -19.87 -13.43
CA ASP A 72 -35.03 -21.30 -13.22
C ASP A 72 -35.48 -22.16 -14.43
N ARG A 73 -36.08 -21.57 -15.47
CA ARG A 73 -36.61 -22.34 -16.62
C ARG A 73 -36.08 -21.88 -17.97
N ARG A 74 -35.70 -20.61 -18.10
CA ARG A 74 -35.34 -19.99 -19.38
C ARG A 74 -34.39 -18.82 -19.18
N VAL A 75 -33.74 -18.43 -20.28
CA VAL A 75 -33.14 -17.11 -20.43
C VAL A 75 -34.16 -16.25 -21.17
N VAL A 76 -34.46 -15.06 -20.64
CA VAL A 76 -35.31 -14.06 -21.29
C VAL A 76 -34.47 -12.80 -21.50
N ALA A 77 -34.44 -12.25 -22.70
CA ALA A 77 -33.66 -11.06 -22.97
C ALA A 77 -34.28 -10.18 -24.04
N ASP A 78 -33.91 -8.91 -24.01
CA ASP A 78 -34.12 -7.98 -25.13
C ASP A 78 -33.41 -8.50 -26.41
N PRO A 79 -33.86 -8.06 -27.61
CA PRO A 79 -33.44 -8.65 -28.88
C PRO A 79 -31.92 -8.80 -29.00
N PRO A 80 -31.42 -10.00 -29.38
CA PRO A 80 -30.00 -10.23 -29.53
C PRO A 80 -29.44 -9.45 -30.73
N ALA A 81 -28.14 -9.16 -30.68
CA ALA A 81 -27.40 -8.51 -31.76
C ALA A 81 -27.44 -9.32 -33.07
N SER A 82 -27.54 -10.65 -33.02
CA SER A 82 -27.95 -11.48 -34.17
C SER A 82 -28.27 -12.91 -33.73
N ALA A 83 -29.22 -13.57 -34.39
CA ALA A 83 -29.31 -15.04 -34.37
C ALA A 83 -28.40 -15.70 -35.43
N ASP A 84 -28.15 -15.03 -36.58
CA ASP A 84 -27.31 -15.53 -37.69
C ASP A 84 -26.75 -14.37 -38.58
N GLY A 85 -26.30 -13.26 -37.99
CA GLY A 85 -25.71 -12.14 -38.75
C GLY A 85 -26.71 -11.17 -39.42
N GLU A 86 -28.01 -11.37 -39.31
CA GLU A 86 -29.02 -10.37 -39.69
C GLU A 86 -29.54 -9.61 -38.46
N ALA A 87 -29.70 -8.28 -38.62
CA ALA A 87 -30.23 -7.39 -37.61
C ALA A 87 -31.69 -7.77 -37.31
N ALA A 88 -31.97 -8.21 -36.08
CA ALA A 88 -33.32 -8.57 -35.66
C ALA A 88 -34.24 -7.33 -35.68
N SER A 89 -35.28 -7.39 -36.52
CA SER A 89 -36.26 -6.31 -36.74
C SER A 89 -37.43 -6.30 -35.72
N ASP A 90 -37.44 -7.19 -34.74
CA ASP A 90 -38.54 -7.28 -33.78
C ASP A 90 -38.12 -6.70 -32.43
N SER A 91 -38.92 -5.76 -31.92
CA SER A 91 -38.69 -5.07 -30.63
C SER A 91 -39.13 -5.90 -29.42
N GLU A 92 -39.52 -7.16 -29.61
CA GLU A 92 -40.08 -8.02 -28.57
C GLU A 92 -39.01 -8.87 -27.86
N PRO A 93 -39.08 -9.01 -26.52
CA PRO A 93 -38.22 -9.91 -25.77
C PRO A 93 -38.31 -11.36 -26.28
N ARG A 94 -37.16 -12.02 -26.41
CA ARG A 94 -37.09 -13.43 -26.78
C ARG A 94 -36.78 -14.29 -25.56
N SER A 95 -37.28 -15.52 -25.59
CA SER A 95 -37.05 -16.50 -24.53
C SER A 95 -36.48 -17.81 -25.06
N TRP A 96 -35.51 -18.36 -24.34
CA TRP A 96 -34.83 -19.62 -24.65
C TRP A 96 -34.94 -20.56 -23.45
N ARG A 97 -35.60 -21.71 -23.61
CA ARG A 97 -35.71 -22.72 -22.53
C ARG A 97 -34.35 -23.32 -22.22
N LEU A 98 -34.06 -23.52 -20.94
CA LEU A 98 -32.83 -24.16 -20.48
C LEU A 98 -32.93 -25.68 -20.66
N ASP A 99 -32.02 -26.23 -21.44
CA ASP A 99 -31.80 -27.68 -21.66
C ASP A 99 -30.35 -28.04 -21.26
N PRO A 100 -29.99 -29.30 -20.91
CA PRO A 100 -28.62 -29.66 -20.52
C PRO A 100 -27.55 -29.35 -21.57
N THR A 101 -27.96 -29.15 -22.82
CA THR A 101 -27.08 -28.75 -23.93
C THR A 101 -26.89 -27.23 -24.06
N THR A 102 -27.52 -26.44 -23.19
CA THR A 102 -27.44 -24.97 -23.22
C THR A 102 -26.17 -24.50 -22.54
N THR A 103 -25.36 -23.67 -23.21
CA THR A 103 -24.14 -23.07 -22.64
C THR A 103 -24.14 -21.56 -22.85
N ILE A 104 -23.63 -20.82 -21.86
CA ILE A 104 -23.34 -19.39 -21.99
C ILE A 104 -21.82 -19.23 -21.99
N ASP A 105 -21.29 -18.51 -22.98
CA ASP A 105 -19.86 -18.18 -23.08
C ASP A 105 -19.70 -16.66 -23.13
N VAL A 106 -18.97 -16.10 -22.15
CA VAL A 106 -18.66 -14.67 -22.10
C VAL A 106 -17.22 -14.45 -22.55
N ARG A 107 -17.05 -13.65 -23.60
CA ARG A 107 -15.70 -13.27 -24.07
C ARG A 107 -15.53 -11.77 -24.09
N LEU A 108 -14.46 -11.29 -23.47
CA LEU A 108 -14.06 -9.89 -23.53
C LEU A 108 -12.86 -9.75 -24.47
N ARG A 109 -12.98 -8.97 -25.55
CA ARG A 109 -11.86 -8.63 -26.45
C ARG A 109 -11.75 -7.12 -26.59
N SER A 110 -10.57 -6.59 -26.23
CA SER A 110 -10.12 -5.19 -26.34
C SER A 110 -11.07 -4.10 -25.80
N ALA A 111 -12.19 -3.85 -26.48
CA ALA A 111 -13.14 -2.78 -26.16
C ALA A 111 -14.62 -3.23 -26.18
N VAL A 112 -14.92 -4.46 -26.60
CA VAL A 112 -16.29 -5.00 -26.69
C VAL A 112 -16.30 -6.43 -26.14
N GLY A 113 -17.19 -6.66 -25.17
CA GLY A 113 -17.54 -7.97 -24.67
C GLY A 113 -18.70 -8.58 -25.45
N ARG A 114 -18.73 -9.90 -25.54
CA ARG A 114 -19.83 -10.66 -26.14
C ARG A 114 -20.32 -11.73 -25.18
N ILE A 115 -21.63 -11.94 -25.16
CA ILE A 115 -22.31 -13.02 -24.47
C ILE A 115 -22.90 -13.91 -25.56
N GLU A 116 -22.50 -15.17 -25.63
CA GLU A 116 -23.00 -16.13 -26.61
C GLU A 116 -23.78 -17.23 -25.89
N LEU A 117 -25.09 -17.32 -26.15
CA LEU A 117 -25.93 -18.43 -25.73
C LEU A 117 -25.93 -19.47 -26.84
N SER A 118 -25.52 -20.70 -26.52
CA SER A 118 -25.50 -21.82 -27.46
C SER A 118 -26.40 -22.95 -27.00
N GLN A 119 -27.07 -23.62 -27.94
CA GLN A 119 -27.86 -24.85 -27.71
C GLN A 119 -27.49 -25.87 -28.78
N HIS A 120 -27.32 -27.14 -28.39
CA HIS A 120 -26.88 -28.21 -29.31
C HIS A 120 -25.62 -27.84 -30.12
N GLY A 121 -24.69 -27.09 -29.50
CA GLY A 121 -23.45 -26.65 -30.15
C GLY A 121 -23.60 -25.54 -31.20
N ARG A 122 -24.80 -24.94 -31.35
CA ARG A 122 -25.05 -23.78 -32.22
C ARG A 122 -25.36 -22.54 -31.37
N VAL A 123 -24.80 -21.39 -31.75
CA VAL A 123 -25.10 -20.11 -31.11
C VAL A 123 -26.52 -19.70 -31.49
N VAL A 124 -27.40 -19.58 -30.51
CA VAL A 124 -28.82 -19.20 -30.68
C VAL A 124 -29.09 -17.74 -30.36
N ALA A 125 -28.20 -17.10 -29.60
CA ALA A 125 -28.27 -15.67 -29.31
C ALA A 125 -26.90 -15.08 -28.98
N ARG A 126 -26.69 -13.83 -29.38
CA ARG A 126 -25.49 -13.06 -29.07
C ARG A 126 -25.85 -11.65 -28.58
N TRP A 127 -25.24 -11.21 -27.49
CA TRP A 127 -25.34 -9.84 -26.99
C TRP A 127 -23.96 -9.19 -26.87
N LEU A 128 -23.90 -7.88 -27.05
CA LEU A 128 -22.66 -7.10 -27.00
C LEU A 128 -22.72 -6.12 -25.82
N PHE A 129 -21.60 -5.98 -25.11
CA PHE A 129 -21.50 -5.10 -23.96
C PHE A 129 -20.14 -4.39 -23.89
N THR A 130 -20.07 -3.22 -23.28
CA THR A 130 -18.81 -2.53 -22.97
C THR A 130 -18.19 -3.07 -21.68
N PRO A 131 -16.86 -2.91 -21.48
CA PRO A 131 -16.20 -3.36 -20.25
C PRO A 131 -16.83 -2.83 -18.95
N ALA A 132 -17.54 -1.70 -18.99
CA ALA A 132 -18.26 -1.15 -17.84
C ALA A 132 -19.36 -2.08 -17.31
N ARG A 133 -19.90 -2.99 -18.14
CA ARG A 133 -20.94 -3.96 -17.76
C ARG A 133 -20.38 -5.35 -17.43
N ALA A 134 -19.06 -5.56 -17.51
CA ALA A 134 -18.43 -6.88 -17.34
C ALA A 134 -18.76 -7.53 -15.99
N LYS A 135 -18.85 -6.75 -14.91
CA LYS A 135 -19.16 -7.27 -13.57
C LYS A 135 -20.54 -7.94 -13.51
N GLY A 136 -21.57 -7.28 -14.05
CA GLY A 136 -22.93 -7.83 -14.11
C GLY A 136 -23.01 -9.05 -15.04
N VAL A 137 -22.25 -9.05 -16.13
CA VAL A 137 -22.21 -10.17 -17.08
C VAL A 137 -21.54 -11.41 -16.49
N HIS A 138 -20.39 -11.28 -15.83
CA HIS A 138 -19.74 -12.42 -15.15
C HIS A 138 -20.59 -12.95 -13.98
N SER A 139 -21.32 -12.07 -13.28
CA SER A 139 -22.28 -12.52 -12.25
C SER A 139 -23.42 -13.39 -12.83
N LEU A 140 -23.82 -13.14 -14.08
CA LEU A 140 -24.80 -13.96 -14.79
C LEU A 140 -24.21 -15.29 -15.28
N GLU A 141 -22.96 -15.29 -15.73
CA GLU A 141 -22.19 -16.49 -16.10
C GLU A 141 -22.01 -17.42 -14.89
N ASP A 142 -21.55 -16.90 -13.75
CA ASP A 142 -21.38 -17.65 -12.51
C ASP A 142 -22.70 -18.29 -12.04
N ALA A 143 -23.81 -17.56 -12.13
CA ALA A 143 -25.13 -18.04 -11.75
C ALA A 143 -25.66 -19.13 -12.70
N PHE A 144 -25.30 -19.06 -13.99
CA PHE A 144 -25.63 -20.07 -14.98
C PHE A 144 -24.83 -21.35 -14.76
N ASP A 145 -23.52 -21.24 -14.52
CA ASP A 145 -22.65 -22.38 -14.26
C ASP A 145 -23.00 -23.10 -12.97
N ALA A 146 -23.31 -22.37 -11.90
CA ALA A 146 -23.78 -22.94 -10.64
C ALA A 146 -25.05 -23.80 -10.82
N ARG A 147 -25.90 -23.45 -11.80
CA ARG A 147 -27.13 -24.19 -12.11
C ARG A 147 -26.87 -25.48 -12.88
N ILE A 148 -26.07 -25.42 -13.94
CA ILE A 148 -25.75 -26.62 -14.75
C ILE A 148 -24.95 -27.63 -13.93
N HIS A 149 -23.99 -27.16 -13.14
CA HIS A 149 -23.14 -28.02 -12.32
C HIS A 149 -23.82 -28.44 -11.01
N GLY A 150 -24.85 -27.69 -10.56
CA GLY A 150 -25.68 -28.02 -9.40
C GLY A 150 -26.54 -29.27 -9.55
N GLN A 151 -26.76 -29.78 -10.78
CA GLN A 151 -27.43 -31.06 -11.02
C GLN A 151 -26.48 -32.27 -11.01
N SER A 152 -25.20 -32.07 -11.28
CA SER A 152 -24.17 -33.14 -11.24
C SER A 152 -23.59 -33.34 -9.83
N SER A 153 -23.58 -32.29 -9.01
CA SER A 153 -23.04 -32.31 -7.65
C SER A 153 -23.82 -33.18 -6.65
N SER A 154 -25.12 -33.46 -6.89
CA SER A 154 -25.94 -34.30 -5.99
C SER A 154 -25.50 -35.79 -5.99
N ARG A 155 -25.02 -36.31 -7.12
CA ARG A 155 -24.56 -37.70 -7.22
C ARG A 155 -23.09 -37.89 -6.81
N ALA A 156 -22.28 -36.83 -6.93
CA ALA A 156 -20.90 -36.81 -6.46
C ALA A 156 -20.78 -36.50 -4.95
N ALA A 157 -21.70 -35.70 -4.39
CA ALA A 157 -21.75 -35.40 -2.95
C ALA A 157 -22.04 -36.64 -2.08
N ALA A 158 -22.80 -37.61 -2.59
CA ALA A 158 -23.04 -38.88 -1.89
C ALA A 158 -21.78 -39.79 -1.80
N SER A 159 -20.80 -39.59 -2.68
CA SER A 159 -19.54 -40.36 -2.68
C SER A 159 -18.37 -39.61 -2.04
N LYS A 160 -18.47 -38.28 -1.89
CA LYS A 160 -17.41 -37.44 -1.30
C LYS A 160 -17.64 -37.09 0.18
N ALA A 161 -18.81 -37.39 0.73
CA ALA A 161 -19.12 -37.22 2.16
C ALA A 161 -18.43 -38.25 3.09
N ALA A 162 -17.59 -39.14 2.57
CA ALA A 162 -16.82 -40.12 3.36
C ALA A 162 -15.34 -39.76 3.51
N ASN A 163 -14.85 -38.66 2.92
CA ASN A 163 -13.47 -38.24 3.09
C ASN A 163 -13.34 -36.72 2.92
N GLU A 164 -12.63 -36.10 3.87
CA GLU A 164 -12.27 -34.67 3.96
C GLU A 164 -13.25 -33.76 4.73
N ASP A 165 -13.01 -33.73 6.05
CA ASP A 165 -13.23 -32.57 6.91
C ASP A 165 -12.44 -31.36 6.42
N GLN A 166 -13.07 -30.44 5.68
CA GLN A 166 -12.68 -29.02 5.71
C GLN A 166 -13.79 -28.10 5.19
N PRO A 167 -14.18 -27.02 5.92
CA PRO A 167 -15.24 -26.12 5.49
C PRO A 167 -14.76 -25.05 4.47
N PRO A 168 -15.67 -24.54 3.61
CA PRO A 168 -15.35 -23.55 2.57
C PRO A 168 -15.27 -22.12 3.12
N VAL A 169 -14.34 -21.34 2.58
CA VAL A 169 -14.09 -19.94 2.93
C VAL A 169 -15.08 -19.02 2.21
N ALA A 170 -16.04 -18.46 2.95
CA ALA A 170 -16.68 -17.19 2.63
C ALA A 170 -17.19 -16.51 3.91
N ALA A 171 -16.94 -15.20 4.00
CA ALA A 171 -17.42 -14.24 5.00
C ALA A 171 -16.86 -14.37 6.43
N THR A 172 -15.57 -14.07 6.62
CA THR A 172 -15.07 -13.67 7.94
C THR A 172 -15.24 -12.17 8.12
N ALA A 173 -16.36 -11.81 8.73
CA ALA A 173 -16.51 -10.56 9.44
C ALA A 173 -15.42 -10.43 10.52
N LEU A 174 -15.03 -9.19 10.77
CA LEU A 174 -14.07 -8.74 11.76
C LEU A 174 -14.32 -9.36 13.15
N ALA A 175 -13.57 -10.39 13.53
CA ALA A 175 -13.31 -10.79 14.92
C ALA A 175 -12.07 -11.70 14.98
N ASP A 176 -11.23 -11.45 15.98
CA ASP A 176 -10.11 -12.25 16.51
C ASP A 176 -8.78 -12.28 15.72
N ASP A 177 -7.88 -11.37 16.12
CA ASP A 177 -6.60 -11.01 15.49
C ASP A 177 -5.37 -11.81 16.03
N GLU A 178 -5.53 -12.93 16.76
CA GLU A 178 -4.39 -13.61 17.39
C GLU A 178 -3.65 -14.66 16.53
N PRO A 179 -4.30 -15.57 15.76
CA PRO A 179 -3.55 -16.56 14.98
C PRO A 179 -2.98 -16.03 13.65
N ALA A 180 -3.52 -14.93 13.10
CA ALA A 180 -3.09 -14.36 11.82
C ALA A 180 -1.73 -13.60 11.89
N ILE A 181 -1.33 -13.16 13.09
CA ILE A 181 -0.07 -12.41 13.27
C ILE A 181 1.14 -13.34 13.13
N ALA A 182 1.06 -14.58 13.64
CA ALA A 182 2.16 -15.53 13.59
C ALA A 182 2.47 -16.02 12.15
N GLU A 183 1.44 -16.36 11.37
CA GLU A 183 1.61 -16.77 9.97
C GLU A 183 2.09 -15.61 9.08
N GLY A 184 1.55 -14.41 9.28
CA GLY A 184 1.99 -13.20 8.57
C GLY A 184 3.44 -12.81 8.88
N MET A 185 3.87 -12.99 10.14
CA MET A 185 5.24 -12.69 10.58
C MET A 185 6.25 -13.72 10.04
N ALA A 186 5.90 -15.00 10.02
CA ALA A 186 6.71 -16.06 9.42
C ALA A 186 6.87 -15.90 7.90
N ALA A 187 5.82 -15.49 7.19
CA ALA A 187 5.88 -15.18 5.76
C ALA A 187 6.77 -13.96 5.47
N SER A 188 6.71 -12.94 6.33
CA SER A 188 7.51 -11.72 6.23
C SER A 188 9.00 -11.96 6.51
N TRP A 189 9.34 -12.82 7.47
CA TRP A 189 10.74 -13.20 7.73
C TRP A 189 11.37 -13.95 6.56
N ARG A 190 10.64 -14.89 5.93
CA ARG A 190 11.14 -15.61 4.75
C ARG A 190 11.32 -14.71 3.54
N ALA A 191 10.47 -13.68 3.40
CA ALA A 191 10.67 -12.64 2.39
C ALA A 191 11.94 -11.84 2.70
N LEU A 192 12.10 -11.35 3.94
CA LEU A 192 13.30 -10.63 4.37
C LEU A 192 14.58 -11.45 4.13
N ALA A 193 14.59 -12.74 4.51
CA ALA A 193 15.74 -13.62 4.34
C ALA A 193 16.12 -13.86 2.88
N ARG A 194 15.12 -14.07 2.00
CA ARG A 194 15.34 -14.19 0.54
C ARG A 194 15.96 -12.92 -0.02
N VAL A 195 15.53 -11.77 0.48
CA VAL A 195 15.99 -10.49 -0.03
C VAL A 195 17.36 -10.11 0.56
N LEU A 196 17.65 -10.49 1.80
CA LEU A 196 18.99 -10.37 2.41
C LEU A 196 20.02 -11.23 1.68
N ALA A 197 19.59 -12.33 1.04
CA ALA A 197 20.46 -13.12 0.18
C ALA A 197 20.99 -12.32 -1.04
N PHE A 198 20.26 -11.29 -1.50
CA PHE A 198 20.75 -10.39 -2.57
C PHE A 198 21.85 -9.44 -2.09
N ALA A 199 21.93 -9.15 -0.79
CA ALA A 199 22.99 -8.33 -0.21
C ALA A 199 24.32 -9.10 0.01
N ARG A 200 24.31 -10.43 -0.10
CA ARG A 200 25.49 -11.30 0.10
C ARG A 200 26.73 -10.90 -0.71
N PRO A 201 26.64 -10.51 -2.00
CA PRO A 201 27.82 -10.11 -2.77
C PRO A 201 28.57 -8.91 -2.17
N HIS A 202 27.85 -8.03 -1.47
CA HIS A 202 28.37 -6.81 -0.85
C HIS A 202 28.60 -6.95 0.66
N ALA A 203 28.56 -8.18 1.20
CA ALA A 203 28.67 -8.45 2.64
C ALA A 203 29.95 -7.88 3.27
N ARG A 204 31.07 -7.82 2.55
CA ARG A 204 32.33 -7.25 3.07
C ARG A 204 32.18 -5.76 3.39
N MET A 205 31.61 -4.98 2.49
CA MET A 205 31.39 -3.55 2.73
C MET A 205 30.25 -3.31 3.71
N ALA A 206 29.24 -4.18 3.76
CA ALA A 206 28.21 -4.13 4.80
C ALA A 206 28.81 -4.36 6.20
N ILE A 207 29.74 -5.31 6.34
CA ILE A 207 30.48 -5.56 7.59
C ILE A 207 31.31 -4.32 7.97
N VAL A 208 32.02 -3.71 7.01
CA VAL A 208 32.73 -2.44 7.25
C VAL A 208 31.76 -1.36 7.71
N GLY A 209 30.57 -1.25 7.10
CA GLY A 209 29.51 -0.34 7.53
C GLY A 209 29.03 -0.59 8.97
N ILE A 210 28.90 -1.85 9.39
CA ILE A 210 28.56 -2.23 10.77
C ILE A 210 29.67 -1.81 11.74
N PHE A 211 30.93 -2.09 11.42
CA PHE A 211 32.07 -1.67 12.25
C PHE A 211 32.19 -0.15 12.33
N LEU A 212 31.99 0.56 11.22
CA LEU A 212 31.95 2.02 11.20
C LEU A 212 30.78 2.56 12.01
N THR A 213 29.64 1.88 12.00
CA THR A 213 28.49 2.21 12.86
C THR A 213 28.89 2.11 14.32
N LEU A 214 29.43 0.96 14.74
CA LEU A 214 29.90 0.76 16.10
C LEU A 214 30.94 1.82 16.52
N ALA A 215 31.96 2.05 15.68
CA ALA A 215 32.99 3.06 15.93
C ALA A 215 32.41 4.48 16.02
N SER A 216 31.47 4.83 15.13
CA SER A 216 30.83 6.15 15.15
C SER A 216 29.97 6.37 16.39
N THR A 217 29.28 5.32 16.87
CA THR A 217 28.50 5.40 18.11
C THR A 217 29.42 5.57 19.31
N ILE A 218 30.49 4.77 19.41
CA ILE A 218 31.50 4.95 20.47
C ILE A 218 32.07 6.37 20.44
N ALA A 219 32.42 6.88 19.25
CA ALA A 219 32.95 8.23 19.10
C ALA A 219 31.94 9.31 19.51
N ALA A 220 30.64 9.11 19.23
CA ALA A 220 29.57 10.01 19.66
C ALA A 220 29.38 10.03 21.20
N LEU A 221 29.84 9.00 21.91
CA LEU A 221 29.81 8.92 23.37
C LEU A 221 31.07 9.51 24.04
N ILE A 222 32.11 9.86 23.29
CA ILE A 222 33.32 10.48 23.83
C ILE A 222 33.01 11.89 24.42
N PRO A 223 32.26 12.78 23.73
CA PRO A 223 31.95 14.10 24.27
C PRO A 223 31.29 14.10 25.65
N PRO A 224 30.23 13.31 25.94
CA PRO A 224 29.66 13.26 27.28
C PRO A 224 30.67 12.72 28.30
N TYR A 225 31.43 11.68 27.97
CA TYR A 225 32.46 11.13 28.86
C TYR A 225 33.60 12.11 29.18
N LEU A 226 33.97 12.99 28.25
CA LEU A 226 34.96 14.05 28.48
C LEU A 226 34.37 15.28 29.19
N THR A 227 33.08 15.54 29.00
CA THR A 227 32.37 16.64 29.67
C THR A 227 32.25 16.39 31.17
N MET A 228 32.00 15.14 31.60
CA MET A 228 31.90 14.78 33.02
C MET A 228 33.12 15.22 33.86
N PRO A 229 34.37 14.80 33.57
CA PRO A 229 35.55 15.23 34.33
C PRO A 229 35.87 16.71 34.13
N LEU A 230 35.54 17.31 32.98
CA LEU A 230 35.67 18.75 32.78
C LEU A 230 34.80 19.53 33.76
N VAL A 231 33.54 19.12 33.94
CA VAL A 231 32.61 19.74 34.89
C VAL A 231 33.06 19.47 36.34
N ASP A 232 33.24 18.19 36.69
CA ASP A 232 33.46 17.77 38.07
C ASP A 232 34.86 18.11 38.61
N SER A 233 35.90 18.02 37.77
CA SER A 233 37.30 18.17 38.21
C SER A 233 37.90 19.54 37.90
N VAL A 234 37.28 20.34 37.02
CA VAL A 234 37.82 21.64 36.60
C VAL A 234 36.87 22.79 36.92
N LEU A 235 35.63 22.75 36.44
CA LEU A 235 34.69 23.88 36.58
C LEU A 235 34.21 24.07 38.02
N ILE A 236 33.73 23.00 38.67
CA ILE A 236 33.20 23.08 40.04
C ILE A 236 34.31 23.44 41.06
N PRO A 237 35.50 22.81 41.07
CA PRO A 237 36.57 23.17 42.00
C PRO A 237 37.09 24.60 41.78
N ARG A 238 37.13 25.08 40.53
CA ARG A 238 37.52 26.45 40.22
C ARG A 238 36.50 27.46 40.74
N GLN A 239 35.20 27.19 40.61
CA GLN A 239 34.14 28.01 41.19
C GLN A 239 34.20 28.04 42.72
N ALA A 240 34.60 26.92 43.35
CA ALA A 240 34.84 26.82 44.79
C ALA A 240 36.15 27.51 45.27
N GLY A 241 36.87 28.21 44.38
CA GLY A 241 38.06 28.99 44.73
C GLY A 241 39.37 28.22 44.69
N GLN A 242 39.39 26.95 44.27
CA GLN A 242 40.63 26.19 44.15
C GLN A 242 41.48 26.71 42.96
N PRO A 243 42.82 26.74 43.10
CA PRO A 243 43.72 27.15 42.03
C PRO A 243 43.86 26.01 41.00
N VAL A 244 42.90 25.92 40.08
CA VAL A 244 43.00 25.01 38.93
C VAL A 244 43.66 25.76 37.76
N PRO A 245 44.84 25.34 37.28
CA PRO A 245 45.51 26.01 36.18
C PRO A 245 44.73 25.81 34.88
N PHE A 246 44.47 26.91 34.17
CA PHE A 246 43.70 26.91 32.91
C PHE A 246 44.32 26.03 31.81
N SER A 247 45.60 25.66 31.94
CA SER A 247 46.28 24.70 31.05
C SER A 247 45.58 23.33 30.98
N HIS A 248 44.91 22.90 32.05
CA HIS A 248 44.19 21.61 32.04
C HIS A 248 42.92 21.68 31.19
N VAL A 249 42.27 22.84 31.12
CA VAL A 249 41.09 23.06 30.26
C VAL A 249 41.46 22.84 28.79
N TRP A 250 42.63 23.29 28.36
CA TRP A 250 43.09 23.12 26.98
C TRP A 250 43.21 21.66 26.56
N TRP A 251 43.61 20.75 27.45
CA TRP A 251 43.66 19.32 27.14
C TRP A 251 42.26 18.71 26.96
N TYR A 252 41.29 19.08 27.81
CA TYR A 252 39.90 18.65 27.64
C TYR A 252 39.26 19.23 26.39
N LEU A 253 39.48 20.52 26.10
CA LEU A 253 38.97 21.17 24.88
C LEU A 253 39.61 20.58 23.62
N ALA A 254 40.91 20.33 23.62
CA ALA A 254 41.59 19.66 22.51
C ALA A 254 41.09 18.23 22.34
N GLY A 255 40.85 17.50 23.44
CA GLY A 255 40.24 16.17 23.43
C GLY A 255 38.82 16.17 22.87
N LEU A 256 37.98 17.12 23.29
CA LEU A 256 36.62 17.31 22.78
C LEU A 256 36.61 17.66 21.29
N ALA A 257 37.49 18.56 20.86
CA ALA A 257 37.62 18.93 19.45
C ALA A 257 38.10 17.74 18.60
N ALA A 258 39.11 17.01 19.07
CA ALA A 258 39.60 15.80 18.40
C ALA A 258 38.51 14.72 18.33
N ALA A 259 37.76 14.50 19.41
CA ALA A 259 36.64 13.59 19.46
C ALA A 259 35.51 13.99 18.50
N ALA A 260 35.18 15.29 18.43
CA ALA A 260 34.16 15.80 17.52
C ALA A 260 34.57 15.60 16.06
N VAL A 261 35.83 15.88 15.70
CA VAL A 261 36.36 15.64 14.35
C VAL A 261 36.39 14.15 14.02
N ALA A 262 36.80 13.29 14.96
CA ALA A 262 36.80 11.85 14.78
C ALA A 262 35.39 11.28 14.60
N ALA A 263 34.43 11.70 15.44
CA ALA A 263 33.03 11.32 15.34
C ALA A 263 32.42 11.76 14.01
N TRP A 264 32.72 12.99 13.57
CA TRP A 264 32.31 13.49 12.26
C TRP A 264 32.88 12.64 11.11
N LEU A 265 34.19 12.36 11.14
CA LEU A 265 34.85 11.57 10.09
C LEU A 265 34.32 10.15 10.03
N LEU A 266 34.11 9.50 11.18
CA LEU A 266 33.52 8.17 11.27
C LEU A 266 32.06 8.16 10.80
N SER A 267 31.27 9.16 11.18
CA SER A 267 29.89 9.30 10.72
C SER A 267 29.79 9.52 9.22
N TRP A 268 30.69 10.33 8.65
CA TRP A 268 30.80 10.54 7.21
C TRP A 268 31.20 9.24 6.49
N ALA A 269 32.25 8.56 6.95
CA ALA A 269 32.70 7.30 6.37
C ALA A 269 31.62 6.21 6.45
N ARG A 270 30.90 6.13 7.57
CA ARG A 270 29.74 5.26 7.75
C ARG A 270 28.65 5.58 6.73
N SER A 271 28.24 6.85 6.66
CA SER A 271 27.16 7.30 5.77
C SER A 271 27.51 7.03 4.29
N TRP A 272 28.74 7.31 3.90
CA TRP A 272 29.24 7.03 2.55
C TRP A 272 29.27 5.53 2.26
N THR A 273 29.75 4.70 3.20
CA THR A 273 29.80 3.24 3.02
C THR A 273 28.41 2.64 2.90
N LEU A 274 27.47 3.04 3.77
CA LEU A 274 26.08 2.60 3.71
C LEU A 274 25.42 3.02 2.39
N ALA A 275 25.61 4.28 1.95
CA ALA A 275 25.08 4.75 0.67
C ALA A 275 25.68 4.00 -0.52
N TRP A 276 26.99 3.69 -0.48
CA TRP A 276 27.66 2.93 -1.53
C TRP A 276 27.13 1.50 -1.62
N VAL A 277 27.02 0.80 -0.48
CA VAL A 277 26.45 -0.55 -0.42
C VAL A 277 25.00 -0.54 -0.91
N SER A 278 24.25 0.48 -0.48
CA SER A 278 22.86 0.68 -0.88
C SER A 278 22.71 0.76 -2.40
N GLU A 279 23.49 1.61 -3.06
CA GLU A 279 23.39 1.80 -4.52
C GLU A 279 23.90 0.59 -5.31
N ARG A 280 24.83 -0.20 -4.77
CA ARG A 280 25.28 -1.43 -5.43
C ARG A 280 24.23 -2.54 -5.37
N ILE A 281 23.59 -2.73 -4.21
CA ILE A 281 22.46 -3.65 -4.07
C ILE A 281 21.32 -3.22 -5.00
N ALA A 282 21.06 -1.91 -5.07
CA ALA A 282 20.10 -1.31 -5.99
C ALA A 282 20.37 -1.67 -7.45
N ALA A 283 21.59 -1.39 -7.92
CA ALA A 283 21.99 -1.62 -9.30
C ALA A 283 21.89 -3.11 -9.67
N ASP A 284 22.38 -4.00 -8.81
CA ASP A 284 22.31 -5.45 -9.04
C ASP A 284 20.86 -5.96 -9.13
N LEU A 285 19.97 -5.42 -8.29
CA LEU A 285 18.55 -5.77 -8.32
C LEU A 285 17.89 -5.27 -9.61
N ARG A 286 18.15 -4.03 -10.03
CA ARG A 286 17.65 -3.47 -11.30
C ARG A 286 18.12 -4.31 -12.49
N VAL A 287 19.40 -4.67 -12.55
CA VAL A 287 19.97 -5.49 -13.64
C VAL A 287 19.35 -6.89 -13.69
N LYS A 288 19.24 -7.59 -12.55
CA LYS A 288 18.64 -8.93 -12.50
C LYS A 288 17.16 -8.93 -12.88
N THR A 289 16.42 -7.92 -12.41
CA THR A 289 15.00 -7.77 -12.74
C THR A 289 14.83 -7.55 -14.24
N TYR A 290 15.61 -6.62 -14.82
CA TYR A 290 15.60 -6.37 -16.25
C TYR A 290 15.99 -7.61 -17.08
N ALA A 291 17.06 -8.31 -16.69
CA ALA A 291 17.49 -9.53 -17.37
C ALA A 291 16.42 -10.63 -17.31
N HIS A 292 15.75 -10.80 -16.16
CA HIS A 292 14.68 -11.77 -16.02
C HIS A 292 13.49 -11.45 -16.92
N MET A 293 13.10 -10.18 -17.04
CA MET A 293 12.02 -9.77 -17.94
C MET A 293 12.30 -10.10 -19.41
N GLN A 294 13.55 -9.94 -19.85
CA GLN A 294 13.95 -10.26 -21.23
C GLN A 294 13.84 -11.77 -21.55
N MET A 295 13.78 -12.62 -20.53
CA MET A 295 13.63 -14.08 -20.68
C MET A 295 12.17 -14.55 -20.60
N LEU A 296 11.21 -13.65 -20.35
CA LEU A 296 9.80 -14.01 -20.26
C LEU A 296 9.19 -14.24 -21.64
N SER A 297 8.23 -15.17 -21.73
CA SER A 297 7.56 -15.52 -22.98
C SER A 297 6.68 -14.37 -23.48
N LEU A 298 6.45 -14.30 -24.80
CA LEU A 298 5.49 -13.36 -25.40
C LEU A 298 4.07 -13.52 -24.83
N ASP A 299 3.72 -14.72 -24.36
CA ASP A 299 2.43 -15.00 -23.72
C ASP A 299 2.28 -14.34 -22.35
N PHE A 300 3.39 -14.13 -21.61
CA PHE A 300 3.36 -13.33 -20.39
C PHE A 300 3.01 -11.85 -20.69
N PHE A 301 3.45 -11.34 -21.85
CA PHE A 301 3.18 -9.95 -22.27
C PHE A 301 1.82 -9.78 -22.95
N SER A 302 1.23 -10.84 -23.52
CA SER A 302 -0.04 -10.79 -24.26
C SER A 302 -1.25 -10.44 -23.38
N GLY A 303 -1.17 -10.73 -22.07
CA GLY A 303 -2.26 -10.53 -21.10
C GLY A 303 -2.09 -9.35 -20.13
N LYS A 304 -1.08 -8.47 -20.31
CA LYS A 304 -0.76 -7.38 -19.36
C LYS A 304 -0.62 -6.04 -20.08
N ARG A 305 -1.17 -4.96 -19.48
CA ARG A 305 -0.95 -3.59 -19.99
C ARG A 305 0.55 -3.25 -19.81
N THR A 306 1.18 -2.69 -20.86
CA THR A 306 2.59 -2.27 -20.82
C THR A 306 2.88 -1.31 -19.66
N GLY A 307 1.91 -0.45 -19.30
CA GLY A 307 1.98 0.44 -18.14
C GLY A 307 2.12 -0.32 -16.82
N ASP A 308 1.30 -1.34 -16.57
CA ASP A 308 1.35 -2.15 -15.34
C ASP A 308 2.69 -2.88 -15.19
N LEU A 309 3.29 -3.31 -16.30
CA LEU A 309 4.61 -3.93 -16.32
C LEU A 309 5.71 -2.90 -16.04
N MET A 310 5.62 -1.69 -16.60
CA MET A 310 6.58 -0.61 -16.32
C MET A 310 6.54 -0.16 -14.85
N THR A 311 5.35 -0.01 -14.26
CA THR A 311 5.19 0.40 -12.86
C THR A 311 5.70 -0.67 -11.89
N ARG A 312 5.43 -1.97 -12.17
CA ARG A 312 5.97 -3.08 -11.35
C ARG A 312 7.49 -3.20 -11.42
N VAL A 313 8.11 -2.77 -12.51
CA VAL A 313 9.55 -2.94 -12.73
C VAL A 313 10.32 -1.71 -12.27
N GLY A 314 9.75 -0.52 -12.45
CA GLY A 314 10.27 0.73 -11.91
C GLY A 314 9.97 0.86 -10.43
N ASP A 315 8.75 1.31 -10.11
CA ASP A 315 8.37 1.76 -8.76
C ASP A 315 8.44 0.66 -7.70
N ASP A 316 7.96 -0.55 -7.99
CA ASP A 316 7.96 -1.63 -7.00
C ASP A 316 9.39 -2.14 -6.72
N THR A 317 10.22 -2.28 -7.75
CA THR A 317 11.64 -2.65 -7.59
C THR A 317 12.40 -1.58 -6.84
N GLU A 318 12.15 -0.30 -7.14
CA GLU A 318 12.76 0.83 -6.45
C GLU A 318 12.35 0.90 -4.98
N ARG A 319 11.09 0.63 -4.65
CA ARG A 319 10.60 0.56 -3.26
C ARG A 319 11.26 -0.57 -2.49
N ILE A 320 11.35 -1.78 -3.08
CA ILE A 320 12.02 -2.93 -2.46
C ILE A 320 13.50 -2.60 -2.24
N ASN A 321 14.15 -2.02 -3.24
CA ASN A 321 15.52 -1.58 -3.14
C ASN A 321 15.73 -0.56 -2.00
N ASN A 322 14.97 0.55 -1.97
CA ASN A 322 15.07 1.55 -0.91
C ASN A 322 14.85 0.95 0.48
N PHE A 323 13.90 0.02 0.61
CA PHE A 323 13.68 -0.68 1.87
C PHE A 323 14.92 -1.46 2.33
N LEU A 324 15.56 -2.21 1.45
CA LEU A 324 16.71 -3.04 1.80
C LEU A 324 17.98 -2.25 2.02
N SER A 325 18.21 -1.32 1.11
CA SER A 325 19.49 -0.69 0.89
C SER A 325 19.66 0.51 1.83
N VAL A 326 18.55 1.21 2.12
CA VAL A 326 18.53 2.38 3.02
C VAL A 326 17.88 2.02 4.34
N ASN A 327 16.58 1.68 4.34
CA ASN A 327 15.79 1.63 5.57
C ASN A 327 16.23 0.49 6.51
N LEU A 328 16.56 -0.68 5.98
CA LEU A 328 16.97 -1.83 6.80
C LEU A 328 18.35 -1.62 7.43
N LEU A 329 19.31 -1.05 6.70
CA LEU A 329 20.65 -0.75 7.22
C LEU A 329 20.57 0.37 8.27
N GLU A 330 19.76 1.39 8.03
CA GLU A 330 19.51 2.47 8.99
C GLU A 330 18.82 1.93 10.25
N PHE A 331 17.81 1.07 10.11
CA PHE A 331 17.15 0.42 11.23
C PHE A 331 18.14 -0.39 12.07
N ALA A 332 18.96 -1.25 11.45
CA ALA A 332 19.97 -2.02 12.16
C ALA A 332 20.98 -1.12 12.89
N SER A 333 21.38 -0.02 12.26
CA SER A 333 22.28 0.97 12.85
C SER A 333 21.66 1.67 14.07
N ASN A 334 20.39 2.06 13.97
CA ASN A 334 19.66 2.71 15.06
C ASN A 334 19.42 1.75 16.24
N VAL A 335 19.11 0.48 15.97
CA VAL A 335 19.02 -0.55 17.01
C VAL A 335 20.37 -0.72 17.72
N MET A 336 21.46 -0.81 16.97
CA MET A 336 22.81 -0.89 17.54
C MET A 336 23.14 0.33 18.40
N LEU A 337 22.80 1.53 17.93
CA LEU A 337 22.99 2.77 18.67
C LEU A 337 22.23 2.75 20.00
N VAL A 338 20.95 2.40 19.98
CA VAL A 338 20.13 2.31 21.21
C VAL A 338 20.71 1.30 22.19
N LEU A 339 21.11 0.11 21.72
CA LEU A 339 21.69 -0.94 22.56
C LEU A 339 23.03 -0.51 23.17
N LEU A 340 23.91 0.10 22.38
CA LEU A 340 25.23 0.54 22.87
C LEU A 340 25.08 1.69 23.87
N THR A 341 24.25 2.68 23.57
CA THR A 341 23.97 3.80 24.49
C THR A 341 23.35 3.30 25.79
N ALA A 342 22.38 2.39 25.73
CA ALA A 342 21.81 1.78 26.92
C ALA A 342 22.87 1.02 27.74
N ALA A 343 23.74 0.24 27.09
CA ALA A 343 24.82 -0.48 27.76
C ALA A 343 25.79 0.47 28.47
N VAL A 344 26.17 1.59 27.84
CA VAL A 344 27.06 2.58 28.47
C VAL A 344 26.37 3.30 29.64
N LEU A 345 25.10 3.69 29.50
CA LEU A 345 24.35 4.30 30.60
C LEU A 345 24.26 3.36 31.81
N ILE A 346 23.96 2.08 31.59
CA ILE A 346 23.90 1.06 32.65
C ILE A 346 25.27 0.88 33.30
N TRP A 347 26.36 0.94 32.52
CA TRP A 347 27.72 0.84 33.04
C TRP A 347 28.12 2.04 33.91
N ILE A 348 27.67 3.26 33.56
CA ILE A 348 27.92 4.48 34.35
C ILE A 348 27.10 4.45 35.66
N ASN A 349 25.78 4.32 35.56
CA ASN A 349 24.89 4.23 36.72
C ASN A 349 23.57 3.54 36.34
N PRO A 350 23.29 2.32 36.86
CA PRO A 350 22.10 1.56 36.52
C PRO A 350 20.78 2.30 36.84
N TRP A 351 20.73 3.07 37.93
CA TRP A 351 19.52 3.79 38.32
C TRP A 351 19.26 4.99 37.42
N LEU A 352 20.29 5.78 37.11
CA LEU A 352 20.18 6.89 36.16
C LEU A 352 19.78 6.36 34.77
N ALA A 353 20.34 5.22 34.35
CA ALA A 353 19.98 4.57 33.10
C ALA A 353 18.49 4.21 33.02
N VAL A 354 17.93 3.61 34.08
CA VAL A 354 16.49 3.26 34.14
C VAL A 354 15.62 4.51 34.00
N VAL A 355 15.97 5.60 34.68
CA VAL A 355 15.26 6.87 34.59
C VAL A 355 15.34 7.43 33.16
N THR A 356 16.52 7.43 32.54
CA THR A 356 16.73 7.91 31.16
C THR A 356 16.04 7.05 30.11
N LEU A 357 15.93 5.74 30.33
CA LEU A 357 15.26 4.80 29.43
C LEU A 357 13.75 4.71 29.67
N ALA A 358 13.22 5.24 30.78
CA ALA A 358 11.80 5.19 31.11
C ALA A 358 10.84 5.73 30.01
N PRO A 359 11.18 6.78 29.24
CA PRO A 359 10.33 7.25 28.14
C PRO A 359 10.26 6.28 26.96
N PHE A 360 11.28 5.43 26.79
CA PHE A 360 11.40 4.56 25.62
C PHE A 360 10.26 3.53 25.50
N PRO A 361 9.90 2.76 26.54
CA PRO A 361 8.71 1.89 26.52
C PRO A 361 7.42 2.63 26.15
N LEU A 362 7.28 3.88 26.56
CA LEU A 362 6.09 4.69 26.32
C LEU A 362 6.01 5.14 24.85
N VAL A 363 7.15 5.50 24.24
CA VAL A 363 7.25 5.72 22.78
C VAL A 363 6.95 4.43 22.01
N VAL A 364 7.50 3.29 22.45
CA VAL A 364 7.21 1.98 21.85
C VAL A 364 5.71 1.68 21.90
N TRP A 365 5.07 1.84 23.06
CA TRP A 365 3.63 1.69 23.21
C TRP A 365 2.84 2.61 22.27
N LEU A 366 3.24 3.88 22.14
CA LEU A 366 2.62 4.82 21.22
C LEU A 366 2.72 4.34 19.76
N VAL A 367 3.91 3.89 19.33
CA VAL A 367 4.13 3.32 18.00
C VAL A 367 3.19 2.13 17.76
N TYR A 368 3.12 1.18 18.70
CA TYR A 368 2.23 0.02 18.59
C TYR A 368 0.75 0.41 18.55
N SER A 369 0.37 1.47 19.26
CA SER A 369 -1.01 1.96 19.31
C SER A 369 -1.46 2.58 17.98
N VAL A 370 -0.56 3.31 17.28
CA VAL A 370 -0.90 3.96 16.01
C VAL A 370 -0.64 3.08 14.77
N ARG A 371 0.24 2.06 14.86
CA ARG A 371 0.70 1.28 13.71
C ARG A 371 -0.43 0.75 12.84
N PHE A 372 -1.50 0.26 13.46
CA PHE A 372 -2.57 -0.44 12.75
C PHE A 372 -3.46 0.53 12.00
N ARG A 373 -3.75 1.69 12.60
CA ARG A 373 -4.49 2.77 11.96
C ARG A 373 -3.72 3.32 10.77
N LEU A 374 -2.42 3.56 10.94
CA LEU A 374 -1.55 4.02 9.86
C LEU A 374 -1.45 3.00 8.73
N ARG A 375 -1.20 1.72 9.05
CA ARG A 375 -1.13 0.65 8.04
C ARG A 375 -2.42 0.54 7.22
N ARG A 376 -3.58 0.53 7.88
CA ARG A 376 -4.89 0.52 7.19
C ARG A 376 -5.14 1.80 6.40
N GLY A 377 -4.79 2.96 6.96
CA GLY A 377 -4.94 4.26 6.31
C GLY A 377 -4.10 4.38 5.04
N PHE A 378 -2.81 4.08 5.10
CA PHE A 378 -1.92 4.08 3.93
C PHE A 378 -2.35 3.05 2.88
N SER A 379 -2.86 1.88 3.30
CA SER A 379 -3.41 0.90 2.35
C SER A 379 -4.62 1.46 1.59
N ARG A 380 -5.54 2.16 2.28
CA ARG A 380 -6.70 2.80 1.64
C ARG A 380 -6.29 3.94 0.71
N ALA A 381 -5.36 4.79 1.17
CA ALA A 381 -4.81 5.86 0.34
C ALA A 381 -4.13 5.31 -0.92
N SER A 382 -3.42 4.18 -0.81
CA SER A 382 -2.78 3.52 -1.96
C SER A 382 -3.81 3.00 -2.97
N VAL A 383 -4.94 2.44 -2.50
CA VAL A 383 -6.04 2.00 -3.38
C VAL A 383 -6.69 3.19 -4.08
N ALA A 384 -7.04 4.25 -3.34
CA ALA A 384 -7.62 5.46 -3.92
C ALA A 384 -6.68 6.11 -4.96
N TRP A 385 -5.37 6.09 -4.70
CA TRP A 385 -4.37 6.58 -5.65
C TRP A 385 -4.31 5.74 -6.93
N ALA A 386 -4.41 4.41 -6.80
CA ALA A 386 -4.48 3.51 -7.95
C ALA A 386 -5.74 3.75 -8.78
N ASP A 387 -6.90 3.94 -8.14
CA ASP A 387 -8.16 4.26 -8.81
C ASP A 387 -8.09 5.59 -9.57
N MET A 388 -7.55 6.64 -8.94
CA MET A 388 -7.33 7.94 -9.60
C MET A 388 -6.36 7.81 -10.78
N THR A 389 -5.27 7.06 -10.62
CA THR A 389 -4.30 6.82 -11.70
C THR A 389 -4.90 6.02 -12.84
N SER A 390 -5.84 5.11 -12.56
CA SER A 390 -6.53 4.33 -13.59
C SER A 390 -7.36 5.21 -14.54
N VAL A 391 -7.96 6.29 -14.02
CA VAL A 391 -8.68 7.28 -14.86
C VAL A 391 -7.72 7.90 -15.87
N LEU A 392 -6.51 8.30 -15.44
CA LEU A 392 -5.50 8.83 -16.37
C LEU A 392 -5.05 7.79 -17.39
N ALA A 393 -4.83 6.55 -16.93
CA ALA A 393 -4.36 5.46 -17.78
C ALA A 393 -5.37 5.08 -18.88
N ASP A 394 -6.67 5.26 -18.64
CA ASP A 394 -7.72 5.03 -19.64
C ASP A 394 -7.92 6.26 -20.54
N THR A 395 -7.92 7.47 -19.96
CA THR A 395 -8.29 8.72 -20.67
C THR A 395 -7.18 9.28 -21.55
N ILE A 396 -5.90 9.20 -21.15
CA ILE A 396 -4.79 9.77 -21.93
C ILE A 396 -4.56 9.03 -23.25
N PRO A 397 -4.45 7.68 -23.29
CA PRO A 397 -4.35 6.97 -24.57
C PRO A 397 -5.61 7.13 -25.43
N GLY A 398 -6.77 7.23 -24.79
CA GLY A 398 -8.08 7.43 -25.42
C GLY A 398 -8.44 8.87 -25.77
N ILE A 399 -7.50 9.83 -25.67
CA ILE A 399 -7.82 11.27 -25.74
C ILE A 399 -8.54 11.69 -27.02
N ARG A 400 -8.27 11.02 -28.15
CA ARG A 400 -8.96 11.28 -29.42
C ARG A 400 -10.46 11.00 -29.34
N VAL A 401 -10.87 9.97 -28.60
CA VAL A 401 -12.28 9.61 -28.38
C VAL A 401 -12.96 10.67 -27.53
N VAL A 402 -12.33 11.06 -26.42
CA VAL A 402 -12.85 12.11 -25.53
C VAL A 402 -13.09 13.41 -26.30
N LYS A 403 -12.12 13.80 -27.15
CA LYS A 403 -12.22 14.99 -28.02
C LYS A 403 -13.29 14.83 -29.11
N ALA A 404 -13.39 13.67 -29.74
CA ALA A 404 -14.39 13.41 -30.78
C ALA A 404 -15.83 13.50 -30.26
N PHE A 405 -16.06 13.15 -28.99
CA PHE A 405 -17.37 13.19 -28.34
C PHE A 405 -17.59 14.41 -27.43
N ALA A 406 -16.65 15.37 -27.40
CA ALA A 406 -16.68 16.56 -26.55
C ALA A 406 -16.98 16.25 -25.07
N GLN A 407 -16.35 15.20 -24.52
CA GLN A 407 -16.57 14.70 -23.16
C GLN A 407 -15.52 15.18 -22.14
N GLU A 408 -14.76 16.23 -22.43
CA GLU A 408 -13.67 16.67 -21.54
C GLU A 408 -14.15 17.01 -20.12
N SER A 409 -15.26 17.73 -19.99
CA SER A 409 -15.83 18.09 -18.68
C SER A 409 -16.21 16.85 -17.87
N ARG A 410 -16.79 15.82 -18.52
CA ARG A 410 -17.15 14.55 -17.85
C ARG A 410 -15.91 13.83 -17.30
N GLU A 411 -14.84 13.77 -18.09
CA GLU A 411 -13.60 13.11 -17.64
C GLU A 411 -12.89 13.92 -16.54
N VAL A 412 -12.98 15.25 -16.57
CA VAL A 412 -12.52 16.11 -15.47
C VAL A 412 -13.32 15.82 -14.20
N ASP A 413 -14.66 15.76 -14.27
CA ASP A 413 -15.51 15.47 -13.11
C ASP A 413 -15.23 14.06 -12.53
N ARG A 414 -14.97 13.08 -13.41
CA ARG A 414 -14.57 11.73 -13.00
C ARG A 414 -13.21 11.74 -12.29
N PHE A 415 -12.25 12.49 -12.79
CA PHE A 415 -10.94 12.65 -12.14
C PHE A 415 -11.08 13.36 -10.78
N LEU A 416 -11.84 14.45 -10.71
CA LEU A 416 -12.11 15.18 -9.45
C LEU A 416 -12.73 14.26 -8.40
N SER A 417 -13.73 13.46 -8.79
CA SER A 417 -14.38 12.49 -7.88
C SER A 417 -13.41 11.41 -7.35
N ALA A 418 -12.44 10.97 -8.17
CA ALA A 418 -11.41 10.04 -7.72
C ALA A 418 -10.35 10.71 -6.84
N ASN A 419 -9.97 11.95 -7.16
CA ASN A 419 -9.06 12.75 -6.37
C ASN A 419 -9.63 13.11 -4.99
N ASP A 420 -10.93 13.34 -4.87
CA ASP A 420 -11.59 13.58 -3.58
C ASP A 420 -11.46 12.37 -2.64
N GLN A 421 -11.51 11.14 -3.17
CA GLN A 421 -11.28 9.92 -2.38
C GLN A 421 -9.81 9.82 -1.91
N VAL A 422 -8.86 10.26 -2.74
CA VAL A 422 -7.45 10.35 -2.36
C VAL A 422 -7.27 11.38 -1.25
N LEU A 423 -7.89 12.56 -1.37
CA LEU A 423 -7.85 13.61 -0.35
C LEU A 423 -8.42 13.08 0.98
N GLU A 424 -9.61 12.49 0.97
CA GLU A 424 -10.24 11.96 2.18
C GLU A 424 -9.40 10.87 2.85
N ALA A 425 -8.82 9.96 2.06
CA ALA A 425 -7.96 8.91 2.59
C ALA A 425 -6.66 9.47 3.19
N ASN A 426 -6.02 10.44 2.53
CA ASN A 426 -4.81 11.09 3.01
C ASN A 426 -5.06 11.96 4.24
N ASP A 427 -6.16 12.72 4.29
CA ASP A 427 -6.50 13.56 5.44
C ASP A 427 -6.67 12.71 6.71
N ARG A 428 -7.33 11.54 6.59
CA ARG A 428 -7.45 10.61 7.72
C ARG A 428 -6.09 10.10 8.22
N VAL A 429 -5.15 9.83 7.30
CA VAL A 429 -3.78 9.43 7.66
C VAL A 429 -3.02 10.59 8.30
N ASN A 430 -3.13 11.78 7.70
CA ASN A 430 -2.45 12.99 8.15
C ASN A 430 -2.90 13.42 9.53
N VAL A 431 -4.18 13.26 9.89
CA VAL A 431 -4.65 13.50 11.26
C VAL A 431 -3.88 12.62 12.25
N VAL A 432 -3.80 11.31 12.00
CA VAL A 432 -3.06 10.40 12.90
C VAL A 432 -1.58 10.77 12.95
N TRP A 433 -0.98 11.10 11.81
CA TRP A 433 0.42 11.46 11.71
C TRP A 433 0.76 12.79 12.39
N ALA A 434 -0.11 13.79 12.25
CA ALA A 434 0.04 15.13 12.82
C ALA A 434 -0.03 15.12 14.35
N PHE A 435 -0.73 14.15 14.95
CA PHE A 435 -0.69 13.95 16.41
C PHE A 435 0.51 13.10 16.86
N PHE A 436 0.91 12.10 16.07
CA PHE A 436 1.96 11.16 16.47
C PHE A 436 3.32 11.85 16.68
N GLY A 437 3.77 12.66 15.72
CA GLY A 437 5.08 13.33 15.82
C GLY A 437 5.21 14.22 17.06
N PRO A 438 4.30 15.19 17.28
CA PRO A 438 4.29 16.02 18.48
C PRO A 438 4.18 15.23 19.79
N LEU A 439 3.44 14.12 19.83
CA LEU A 439 3.37 13.26 21.02
C LEU A 439 4.72 12.61 21.34
N VAL A 440 5.46 12.15 20.33
CA VAL A 440 6.82 11.61 20.53
C VAL A 440 7.75 12.69 21.09
N SER A 441 7.68 13.91 20.57
CA SER A 441 8.44 15.05 21.11
C SER A 441 8.06 15.36 22.55
N LEU A 442 6.76 15.43 22.86
CA LEU A 442 6.27 15.68 24.22
C LEU A 442 6.77 14.62 25.21
N PHE A 443 6.73 13.34 24.85
CA PHE A 443 7.25 12.27 25.71
C PHE A 443 8.76 12.33 25.88
N SER A 444 9.49 12.79 24.86
CA SER A 444 10.93 13.01 24.96
C SER A 444 11.24 14.17 25.92
N GLU A 445 10.48 15.27 25.86
CA GLU A 445 10.61 16.41 26.78
C GLU A 445 10.22 16.07 28.22
N ILE A 446 9.11 15.34 28.42
CA ILE A 446 8.73 14.81 29.73
C ILE A 446 9.82 13.88 30.26
N GLY A 447 10.38 13.03 29.39
CA GLY A 447 11.50 12.16 29.74
C GLY A 447 12.71 12.94 30.23
N LEU A 448 13.08 14.00 29.52
CA LEU A 448 14.15 14.90 29.94
C LEU A 448 13.84 15.51 31.31
N LEU A 449 12.62 16.02 31.55
CA LEU A 449 12.22 16.56 32.86
C LEU A 449 12.32 15.52 33.99
N VAL A 450 11.93 14.27 33.73
CA VAL A 450 12.05 13.16 34.68
C VAL A 450 13.53 12.88 35.00
N VAL A 451 14.40 12.88 33.99
CA VAL A 451 15.86 12.75 34.17
C VAL A 451 16.41 13.89 35.02
N TRP A 452 16.02 15.13 34.76
CA TRP A 452 16.43 16.28 35.58
C TRP A 452 15.96 16.16 37.03
N ALA A 453 14.69 15.80 37.26
CA ALA A 453 14.14 15.70 38.61
C ALA A 453 14.80 14.59 39.43
N ALA A 454 14.89 13.38 38.88
CA ALA A 454 15.52 12.24 39.55
C ALA A 454 17.04 12.41 39.65
N GLY A 455 17.68 12.90 38.59
CA GLY A 455 19.10 13.19 38.56
C GLY A 455 19.52 14.24 39.58
N ALA A 456 18.77 15.34 39.70
CA ALA A 456 19.02 16.35 40.72
C ALA A 456 18.91 15.76 42.14
N TRP A 457 17.89 14.94 42.40
CA TRP A 457 17.75 14.22 43.67
C TRP A 457 18.94 13.29 43.94
N MET A 458 19.42 12.57 42.93
CA MET A 458 20.61 11.71 43.02
C MET A 458 21.89 12.47 43.31
N VAL A 459 22.02 13.69 42.76
CA VAL A 459 23.13 14.60 43.07
C VAL A 459 23.04 15.08 44.53
N PHE A 460 21.86 15.47 45.01
CA PHE A 460 21.67 15.88 46.42
C PHE A 460 21.97 14.75 47.42
N THR A 461 21.69 13.51 47.05
CA THR A 461 22.00 12.32 47.88
C THR A 461 23.43 11.83 47.73
N GLY A 462 24.26 12.47 46.89
CA GLY A 462 25.67 12.15 46.68
C GLY A 462 25.91 10.86 45.88
N SER A 463 24.88 10.32 45.23
CA SER A 463 24.97 9.07 44.46
C SER A 463 25.47 9.27 43.01
N VAL A 464 25.34 10.49 42.49
CA VAL A 464 25.71 10.90 41.13
C VAL A 464 26.35 12.29 41.18
N THR A 465 27.30 12.59 40.31
CA THR A 465 27.94 13.92 40.21
C THR A 465 27.21 14.81 39.21
N VAL A 466 27.43 16.12 39.27
CA VAL A 466 26.83 17.06 38.30
C VAL A 466 27.31 16.75 36.88
N GLY A 467 28.58 16.38 36.73
CA GLY A 467 29.16 15.93 35.48
C GLY A 467 28.45 14.69 34.92
N MET A 468 28.16 13.67 35.76
CA MET A 468 27.42 12.47 35.34
C MET A 468 25.99 12.76 34.89
N LEU A 469 25.31 13.73 35.50
CA LEU A 469 23.96 14.11 35.10
C LEU A 469 23.96 14.92 33.79
N SER A 470 25.01 15.72 33.57
CA SER A 470 25.14 16.55 32.38
C SER A 470 25.60 15.79 31.12
N ALA A 471 26.30 14.67 31.34
CA ALA A 471 26.82 13.77 30.32
C ALA A 471 25.75 12.74 29.90
#